data_AF-A0A9D7IU22-F1
#
_entry.id   AF-A0A9D7IU22-F1
#
_cell.length_a   1.000
_cell.length_b   1.000
_cell.length_c   1.000
_cell.angle_alpha   90.00
_cell.angle_beta   90.00
_cell.angle_gamma   90.00
#
_symmetry.space_group_name_H-M   'P 1'
#
loop_
_entity.id
_entity.type
_entity.pdbx_description
1 polymer ?
#
loop_
_entity_poly.entity_id
_entity_poly.type
_entity_poly.pdbx_seq_one_letter_code
_entity_poly.pdbx_strand_id
1 'polypeptide(L)'
;MLEDAGGGNFAVRARTSWYPSVNAFNDRATFDLTFKIPDKFVLVGVGKLVKEGKEGDFAVSHWVSDIPLAVAGFNYGLFKKKEIADPQTKYQIEGYATSELPSYMRGAASIGGMSPARLTESAMVDAQNSIRIFNHWFGEAPYGRIAITQQPQLNFGQSWPTLVYLPIIAFFDSTQRWQMFGMQRGLTDFVQEVTPHEVAHQWWGHIVGWTSYHDQWISEGFSDFSASLFLQYAQGGKIDRYQKFWESQRQAILEKNVFGIRHNDAGPIWMGLRLNSARTPAHIVASPTTRDLTFCTCCDG
;
A
#
# COMPACT_ATOMS: atom_id res chain seq x y z
N MET A 1 20.15 -3.04 1.02
CA MET A 1 19.17 -3.79 0.22
C MET A 1 18.03 -4.32 1.09
N LEU A 2 18.34 -4.90 2.24
CA LEU A 2 17.38 -5.36 3.26
C LEU A 2 17.73 -4.67 4.59
N GLU A 3 16.74 -4.12 5.30
CA GLU A 3 16.92 -3.52 6.62
C GLU A 3 16.12 -4.33 7.66
N ASP A 4 16.79 -4.84 8.69
CA ASP A 4 16.12 -5.54 9.79
C ASP A 4 15.38 -4.51 10.65
N ALA A 5 14.04 -4.55 10.60
CA ALA A 5 13.18 -3.67 11.38
C ALA A 5 12.89 -4.23 12.79
N GLY A 6 13.48 -5.37 13.15
CA GLY A 6 13.27 -6.07 14.41
C GLY A 6 11.99 -6.92 14.43
N GLY A 7 11.91 -7.87 15.38
CA GLY A 7 10.76 -8.78 15.51
C GLY A 7 10.63 -9.79 14.36
N GLY A 8 11.71 -9.99 13.58
CA GLY A 8 11.72 -10.85 12.39
C GLY A 8 11.10 -10.21 11.14
N ASN A 9 10.92 -8.89 11.14
CA ASN A 9 10.45 -8.12 9.99
C ASN A 9 11.64 -7.53 9.22
N PHE A 10 11.70 -7.74 7.91
CA PHE A 10 12.72 -7.12 7.06
C PHE A 10 12.06 -6.13 6.11
N ALA A 11 12.56 -4.90 6.09
CA ALA A 11 12.19 -3.93 5.08
C ALA A 11 13.05 -4.12 3.83
N VAL A 12 12.42 -4.49 2.72
CA VAL A 12 13.07 -4.51 1.40
C VAL A 12 13.20 -3.06 0.91
N ARG A 13 14.42 -2.50 0.95
CA ARG A 13 14.69 -1.11 0.57
C ARG A 13 15.02 -0.93 -0.90
N ALA A 14 15.61 -1.94 -1.53
CA ALA A 14 15.82 -1.90 -2.97
C ALA A 14 14.51 -2.30 -3.65
N ARG A 15 13.78 -1.29 -4.14
CA ARG A 15 12.46 -1.46 -4.78
C ARG A 15 12.57 -1.68 -6.28
N THR A 16 13.65 -1.18 -6.89
CA THR A 16 13.94 -1.29 -8.33
C THR A 16 15.42 -1.66 -8.61
N SER A 17 16.32 -1.40 -7.66
CA SER A 17 17.77 -1.59 -7.83
C SER A 17 18.29 -3.00 -7.52
N TRP A 18 17.39 -3.98 -7.31
CA TRP A 18 17.77 -5.36 -6.97
C TRP A 18 17.80 -6.31 -8.18
N TYR A 19 17.26 -5.88 -9.32
CA TYR A 19 17.33 -6.57 -10.60
C TYR A 19 17.64 -5.56 -11.71
N PRO A 20 18.28 -5.97 -12.82
CA PRO A 20 18.49 -5.09 -13.96
C PRO A 20 17.15 -4.63 -14.52
N SER A 21 16.89 -3.31 -14.47
CA SER A 21 15.72 -2.69 -15.07
C SER A 21 16.05 -1.27 -15.48
N VAL A 22 15.29 -0.70 -16.42
CA VAL A 22 15.43 0.73 -16.78
C VAL A 22 14.75 1.66 -15.76
N ASN A 23 14.28 1.11 -14.63
CA ASN A 23 13.60 1.80 -13.53
C ASN A 23 12.45 2.72 -13.97
N ALA A 24 11.81 2.43 -15.11
CA ALA A 24 10.63 3.13 -15.57
C ALA A 24 9.40 2.26 -15.29
N PHE A 25 8.40 2.78 -14.59
CA PHE A 25 7.12 2.08 -14.36
C PHE A 25 6.36 1.72 -15.67
N ASN A 26 6.78 2.31 -16.79
CA ASN A 26 6.29 1.99 -18.13
C ASN A 26 6.99 0.81 -18.79
N ASP A 27 8.13 0.36 -18.26
CA ASP A 27 8.84 -0.81 -18.75
C ASP A 27 8.28 -2.07 -18.11
N ARG A 28 7.13 -2.51 -18.62
CA ARG A 28 6.39 -3.67 -18.09
C ARG A 28 6.92 -4.96 -18.70
N ALA A 29 7.14 -5.96 -17.85
CA ALA A 29 7.62 -7.27 -18.27
C ALA A 29 6.88 -8.39 -17.53
N THR A 30 6.81 -9.57 -18.14
CA THR A 30 6.45 -10.80 -17.42
C THR A 30 7.64 -11.27 -16.61
N PHE A 31 7.39 -11.75 -15.39
CA PHE A 31 8.43 -12.19 -14.46
C PHE A 31 8.31 -13.69 -14.18
N ASP A 32 9.47 -14.36 -14.17
CA ASP A 32 9.67 -15.71 -13.67
C ASP A 32 10.75 -15.62 -12.58
N LEU A 33 10.33 -15.71 -11.31
CA LEU A 33 11.14 -15.38 -10.15
C LEU A 33 11.28 -16.59 -9.24
N THR A 34 12.52 -17.00 -8.96
CA THR A 34 12.81 -18.00 -7.93
C THR A 34 13.55 -17.35 -6.78
N PHE A 35 12.98 -17.44 -5.57
CA PHE A 35 13.61 -16.95 -4.35
C PHE A 35 14.06 -18.11 -3.48
N LYS A 36 15.26 -17.96 -2.89
CA LYS A 36 15.83 -18.87 -1.91
C LYS A 36 16.17 -18.09 -0.64
N ILE A 37 15.46 -18.39 0.45
CA ILE A 37 15.57 -17.68 1.73
C ILE A 37 15.77 -18.66 2.88
N PRO A 38 16.36 -18.26 4.03
CA PRO A 38 16.43 -19.13 5.20
C PRO A 38 15.04 -19.67 5.57
N ASP A 39 14.93 -20.97 5.84
CA ASP A 39 13.63 -21.67 5.93
C ASP A 39 12.72 -21.25 7.10
N LYS A 40 13.28 -20.51 8.06
CA LYS A 40 12.52 -19.86 9.15
C LYS A 40 11.64 -18.70 8.68
N PHE A 41 11.91 -18.13 7.50
CA PHE A 41 11.17 -16.98 6.96
C PHE A 41 10.14 -17.41 5.93
N VAL A 42 9.14 -16.57 5.76
CA VAL A 42 8.12 -16.68 4.71
C VAL A 42 8.31 -15.53 3.75
N LEU A 43 8.32 -15.81 2.45
CA LEU A 43 8.39 -14.82 1.38
C LEU A 43 7.04 -14.74 0.66
N VAL A 44 6.67 -13.53 0.26
CA VAL A 44 5.56 -13.26 -0.63
C VAL A 44 6.05 -12.40 -1.80
N GLY A 45 5.80 -12.84 -3.02
CA GLY A 45 6.19 -12.14 -4.25
C GLY A 45 4.99 -11.54 -5.00
N VAL A 46 5.31 -10.72 -6.01
CA VAL A 46 4.38 -10.35 -7.09
C VAL A 46 4.08 -11.56 -7.98
N GLY A 47 2.90 -11.56 -8.61
CA GLY A 47 2.44 -12.66 -9.44
C GLY A 47 1.82 -13.82 -8.63
N LYS A 48 1.87 -15.02 -9.22
CA LYS A 48 1.29 -16.25 -8.68
C LYS A 48 2.39 -17.18 -8.20
N LEU A 49 2.22 -17.72 -7.01
CA LEU A 49 3.08 -18.77 -6.49
C LEU A 49 2.77 -20.09 -7.21
N VAL A 50 3.74 -20.63 -7.95
CA VAL A 50 3.57 -21.86 -8.74
C VAL A 50 4.24 -23.08 -8.10
N LYS A 51 5.26 -22.86 -7.27
CA LYS A 51 5.97 -23.95 -6.57
C LYS A 51 6.59 -23.45 -5.28
N GLU A 52 6.48 -24.25 -4.23
CA GLU A 52 7.25 -24.10 -2.99
C GLU A 52 7.98 -25.40 -2.66
N GLY A 53 9.12 -25.27 -2.00
CA GLY A 53 9.92 -26.41 -1.57
C GLY A 53 10.99 -26.02 -0.56
N LYS A 54 11.83 -27.00 -0.23
CA LYS A 54 13.02 -26.81 0.60
C LYS A 54 14.25 -27.36 -0.10
N GLU A 55 15.36 -26.66 0.05
CA GLU A 55 16.68 -27.08 -0.41
C GLU A 55 17.71 -26.87 0.72
N GLY A 56 17.96 -27.94 1.50
CA GLY A 56 18.74 -27.84 2.73
C GLY A 56 18.06 -26.92 3.74
N ASP A 57 18.80 -25.94 4.27
CA ASP A 57 18.32 -24.95 5.26
C ASP A 57 17.56 -23.76 4.64
N PHE A 58 17.19 -23.86 3.36
CA PHE A 58 16.51 -22.80 2.63
C PHE A 58 15.10 -23.22 2.21
N ALA A 59 14.14 -22.30 2.40
CA ALA A 59 12.87 -22.34 1.70
C ALA A 59 13.04 -21.75 0.29
N VAL A 60 12.48 -22.44 -0.70
CA VAL A 60 12.51 -22.04 -2.11
C VAL A 60 11.08 -21.80 -2.58
N SER A 61 10.85 -20.67 -3.24
CA SER A 61 9.54 -20.33 -3.81
C SER A 61 9.70 -19.80 -5.24
N HIS A 62 8.81 -20.24 -6.13
CA HIS A 62 8.78 -19.89 -7.55
C HIS A 62 7.49 -19.14 -7.85
N TRP A 63 7.64 -17.94 -8.41
CA TRP A 63 6.57 -16.99 -8.68
C TRP A 63 6.58 -16.60 -10.15
N VAL A 64 5.41 -16.62 -10.78
CA VAL A 64 5.25 -16.30 -12.21
C VAL A 64 4.17 -15.25 -12.39
N SER A 65 4.39 -14.30 -13.30
CA SER A 65 3.35 -13.37 -13.74
C SER A 65 2.84 -13.72 -15.14
N ASP A 66 1.55 -13.99 -15.25
CA ASP A 66 0.89 -14.30 -16.54
C ASP A 66 0.72 -13.05 -17.42
N ILE A 67 0.79 -11.87 -16.81
CA ILE A 67 0.69 -10.58 -17.48
C ILE A 67 1.91 -9.70 -17.15
N PRO A 68 2.24 -8.72 -18.02
CA PRO A 68 3.31 -7.77 -17.74
C PRO A 68 3.04 -6.95 -16.48
N LEU A 69 4.00 -6.93 -15.56
CA LEU A 69 3.96 -6.13 -14.34
C LEU A 69 4.97 -4.98 -14.44
N ALA A 70 4.71 -3.87 -13.76
CA ALA A 70 5.60 -2.71 -13.76
C ALA A 70 6.85 -2.90 -12.88
N VAL A 71 6.81 -3.85 -11.93
CA VAL A 71 7.88 -4.05 -10.96
C VAL A 71 7.96 -5.50 -10.52
N ALA A 72 9.19 -6.02 -10.40
CA ALA A 72 9.46 -7.26 -9.68
C ALA A 72 9.61 -6.93 -8.20
N GLY A 73 8.73 -7.49 -7.38
CA GLY A 73 8.64 -7.15 -5.98
C GLY A 73 8.46 -8.36 -5.08
N PHE A 74 9.01 -8.31 -3.87
CA PHE A 74 8.77 -9.29 -2.82
C PHE A 74 8.85 -8.67 -1.42
N ASN A 75 8.23 -9.33 -0.45
CA ASN A 75 8.43 -9.09 0.97
C ASN A 75 8.80 -10.40 1.67
N TYR A 76 9.57 -10.35 2.75
CA TYR A 76 9.86 -11.55 3.54
C TYR A 76 10.06 -11.25 5.02
N GLY A 77 9.72 -12.21 5.86
CA GLY A 77 9.84 -12.08 7.32
C GLY A 77 9.28 -13.28 8.07
N LEU A 78 9.17 -13.17 9.39
CA LEU A 78 8.49 -14.16 10.24
C LEU A 78 6.96 -14.01 10.14
N PHE A 79 6.43 -14.11 8.92
CA PHE A 79 5.00 -13.88 8.67
C PHE A 79 4.15 -15.07 9.06
N LYS A 80 2.97 -14.76 9.59
CA LYS A 80 1.82 -15.66 9.61
C LYS A 80 0.97 -15.35 8.38
N LYS A 81 0.69 -16.40 7.61
CA LYS A 81 -0.16 -16.34 6.42
C LYS A 81 -1.61 -16.58 6.81
N LYS A 82 -2.52 -15.75 6.30
CA LYS A 82 -3.97 -15.96 6.30
C LYS A 82 -4.49 -15.86 4.86
N GLU A 83 -5.60 -16.53 4.58
CA GLU A 83 -6.16 -16.61 3.24
C GLU A 83 -7.69 -16.50 3.28
N ILE A 84 -8.25 -15.73 2.34
CA ILE A 84 -9.69 -15.63 2.10
C ILE A 84 -9.89 -15.80 0.59
N ALA A 85 -10.61 -16.85 0.20
CA ALA A 85 -11.12 -16.96 -1.16
C ALA A 85 -12.42 -16.16 -1.26
N ASP A 86 -12.55 -15.31 -2.27
CA ASP A 86 -13.78 -14.59 -2.58
C ASP A 86 -14.47 -15.20 -3.82
N PRO A 87 -15.54 -16.00 -3.65
CA PRO A 87 -16.24 -16.61 -4.78
C PRO A 87 -16.88 -15.59 -5.74
N GLN A 88 -17.20 -14.38 -5.26
CA GLN A 88 -17.87 -13.36 -6.09
C GLN A 88 -16.93 -12.77 -7.12
N THR A 89 -15.72 -12.43 -6.69
CA THR A 89 -14.69 -11.79 -7.53
C THR A 89 -13.69 -12.79 -8.08
N LYS A 90 -13.73 -14.04 -7.58
CA LYS A 90 -12.76 -15.12 -7.84
C LYS A 90 -11.34 -14.76 -7.41
N TYR A 91 -11.18 -13.76 -6.55
CA TYR A 91 -9.90 -13.37 -6.00
C TYR A 91 -9.50 -14.28 -4.84
N GLN A 92 -8.22 -14.64 -4.82
CA GLN A 92 -7.54 -15.12 -3.63
C GLN A 92 -6.93 -13.91 -2.89
N ILE A 93 -7.44 -13.61 -1.69
CA ILE A 93 -6.90 -12.56 -0.82
C ILE A 93 -6.01 -13.23 0.21
N GLU A 94 -4.77 -12.76 0.32
CA GLU A 94 -3.78 -13.32 1.24
C GLU A 94 -3.26 -12.24 2.18
N GLY A 95 -3.00 -12.59 3.44
CA GLY A 95 -2.52 -11.66 4.46
C GLY A 95 -1.23 -12.18 5.09
N TYR A 96 -0.23 -11.31 5.16
CA TYR A 96 1.10 -11.60 5.69
C TYR A 96 1.52 -10.55 6.72
N ALA A 97 1.62 -10.97 7.98
CA ALA A 97 2.02 -10.08 9.07
C ALA A 97 2.81 -10.83 10.15
N THR A 98 3.65 -10.11 10.89
CA THR A 98 4.42 -10.71 11.98
C THR A 98 3.55 -10.91 13.22
N SER A 99 3.89 -11.92 14.02
CA SER A 99 3.26 -12.11 15.33
C SER A 99 3.68 -11.04 16.33
N GLU A 100 4.91 -10.56 16.22
CA GLU A 100 5.51 -9.55 17.11
C GLU A 100 5.55 -8.16 16.47
N LEU A 101 5.53 -7.13 17.31
CA LEU A 101 5.79 -5.76 16.90
C LEU A 101 7.28 -5.54 16.59
N PRO A 102 7.61 -4.61 15.68
CA PRO A 102 8.97 -4.16 15.44
C PRO A 102 9.66 -3.69 16.73
N SER A 103 10.98 -3.84 16.78
CA SER A 103 11.76 -3.62 18.01
C SER A 103 11.64 -2.19 18.55
N TYR A 104 11.59 -1.18 17.66
CA TYR A 104 11.43 0.22 18.01
C TYR A 104 10.05 0.55 18.61
N MET A 105 9.04 -0.30 18.38
CA MET A 105 7.69 -0.12 18.96
C MET A 105 7.54 -0.85 20.30
N ARG A 106 8.48 -1.73 20.68
CA ARG A 106 8.38 -2.50 21.94
C ARG A 106 8.42 -1.61 23.18
N GLY A 107 9.09 -0.45 23.14
CA GLY A 107 9.11 0.52 24.24
C GLY A 107 7.76 1.21 24.49
N ALA A 108 6.92 1.33 23.46
CA ALA A 108 5.54 1.80 23.56
C ALA A 108 4.57 0.64 23.89
N ALA A 109 5.06 -0.60 23.87
CA ALA A 109 4.29 -1.84 24.03
C ALA A 109 4.27 -2.37 25.47
N SER A 110 4.16 -1.47 26.48
CA SER A 110 3.76 -1.83 27.85
C SER A 110 2.39 -2.54 27.94
N ILE A 111 1.77 -2.79 26.78
CA ILE A 111 0.40 -3.24 26.57
C ILE A 111 0.48 -4.63 25.94
N GLY A 112 0.36 -5.66 26.78
CA GLY A 112 0.25 -7.03 26.32
C GLY A 112 -0.92 -7.21 25.35
N GLY A 113 -0.70 -7.92 24.23
CA GLY A 113 -1.77 -8.37 23.33
C GLY A 113 -1.78 -7.77 21.92
N MET A 114 -0.89 -6.82 21.59
CA MET A 114 -0.78 -6.25 20.24
C MET A 114 -0.03 -7.21 19.31
N SER A 115 -0.74 -7.78 18.34
CA SER A 115 -0.17 -8.67 17.31
C SER A 115 -0.73 -8.31 15.94
N PRO A 116 0.08 -7.78 15.01
CA PRO A 116 -0.36 -7.45 13.65
C PRO A 116 -1.05 -8.62 12.94
N ALA A 117 -0.58 -9.85 13.16
CA ALA A 117 -1.19 -11.08 12.65
C ALA A 117 -2.66 -11.30 13.06
N ARG A 118 -3.08 -10.79 14.24
CA ARG A 118 -4.48 -10.88 14.69
C ARG A 118 -5.40 -9.96 13.90
N LEU A 119 -4.88 -8.80 13.49
CA LEU A 119 -5.64 -7.74 12.82
C LEU A 119 -5.48 -7.73 11.30
N THR A 120 -4.62 -8.61 10.76
CA THR A 120 -4.47 -8.86 9.31
C THR A 120 -5.81 -9.17 8.65
N GLU A 121 -6.71 -9.85 9.35
CA GLU A 121 -8.02 -10.21 8.82
C GLU A 121 -8.90 -8.99 8.54
N SER A 122 -8.82 -7.93 9.36
CA SER A 122 -9.55 -6.68 9.10
C SER A 122 -9.05 -6.04 7.80
N ALA A 123 -7.73 -5.94 7.62
CA ALA A 123 -7.14 -5.39 6.41
C ALA A 123 -7.48 -6.23 5.16
N MET A 124 -7.52 -7.56 5.30
CA MET A 124 -7.94 -8.45 4.21
C MET A 124 -9.42 -8.29 3.85
N VAL A 125 -10.30 -8.08 4.83
CA VAL A 125 -11.73 -7.81 4.60
C VAL A 125 -11.90 -6.46 3.90
N ASP A 126 -11.17 -5.42 4.30
CA ASP A 126 -11.18 -4.14 3.61
C ASP A 126 -10.68 -4.26 2.16
N ALA A 127 -9.61 -5.05 1.93
CA ALA A 127 -9.14 -5.33 0.58
C ALA A 127 -10.16 -6.11 -0.26
N GLN A 128 -10.83 -7.12 0.31
CA GLN A 128 -11.90 -7.87 -0.36
C GLN A 128 -13.06 -6.94 -0.75
N ASN A 129 -13.53 -6.11 0.18
CA ASN A 129 -14.60 -5.16 -0.08
C ASN A 129 -14.20 -4.13 -1.14
N SER A 130 -12.95 -3.67 -1.11
CA SER A 130 -12.38 -2.78 -2.12
C SER A 130 -12.42 -3.42 -3.51
N ILE A 131 -11.95 -4.66 -3.66
CA ILE A 131 -12.00 -5.39 -4.93
C ILE A 131 -13.44 -5.52 -5.44
N ARG A 132 -14.41 -5.86 -4.57
CA ARG A 132 -15.81 -5.97 -4.97
C ARG A 132 -16.37 -4.65 -5.50
N ILE A 133 -16.10 -3.54 -4.81
CA ILE A 133 -16.54 -2.20 -5.21
C ILE A 133 -15.85 -1.81 -6.53
N PHE A 134 -14.54 -2.01 -6.66
CA PHE A 134 -13.80 -1.59 -7.84
C PHE A 134 -14.10 -2.46 -9.06
N ASN A 135 -14.36 -3.76 -8.89
CA ASN A 135 -14.89 -4.61 -9.96
C ASN A 135 -16.22 -4.06 -10.50
N HIS A 136 -17.09 -3.54 -9.63
CA HIS A 136 -18.37 -2.97 -10.05
C HIS A 136 -18.19 -1.68 -10.87
N TRP A 137 -17.27 -0.81 -10.48
CA TRP A 137 -17.06 0.49 -11.12
C TRP A 137 -16.14 0.45 -12.34
N PHE A 138 -15.10 -0.39 -12.32
CA PHE A 138 -14.00 -0.39 -13.29
C PHE A 138 -13.88 -1.70 -14.09
N GLY A 139 -14.63 -2.74 -13.71
CA GLY A 139 -14.51 -4.09 -14.28
C GLY A 139 -13.44 -4.94 -13.57
N GLU A 140 -13.36 -6.21 -13.93
CA GLU A 140 -12.45 -7.18 -13.29
C GLU A 140 -10.97 -6.87 -13.61
N ALA A 141 -10.12 -6.85 -12.58
CA ALA A 141 -8.67 -6.82 -12.77
C ALA A 141 -8.11 -8.22 -13.08
N PRO A 142 -7.08 -8.33 -13.95
CA PRO A 142 -6.62 -9.61 -14.52
C PRO A 142 -5.69 -10.42 -13.61
N TYR A 143 -5.66 -10.15 -12.30
CA TYR A 143 -4.70 -10.78 -11.39
C TYR A 143 -5.22 -12.06 -10.73
N GLY A 144 -6.48 -12.05 -10.29
CA GLY A 144 -7.09 -13.17 -9.53
C GLY A 144 -6.48 -13.42 -8.15
N ARG A 145 -5.49 -12.61 -7.73
CA ARG A 145 -4.81 -12.70 -6.44
C ARG A 145 -4.40 -11.31 -5.97
N ILE A 146 -4.51 -11.08 -4.66
CA ILE A 146 -3.86 -9.96 -3.99
C ILE A 146 -3.29 -10.41 -2.65
N ALA A 147 -2.06 -9.99 -2.34
CA ALA A 147 -1.45 -10.20 -1.05
C ALA A 147 -1.32 -8.86 -0.31
N ILE A 148 -1.78 -8.83 0.93
CA ILE A 148 -1.66 -7.70 1.84
C ILE A 148 -0.56 -8.03 2.84
N THR A 149 0.48 -7.23 2.88
CA THR A 149 1.61 -7.39 3.79
C THR A 149 1.83 -6.15 4.61
N GLN A 150 2.32 -6.31 5.84
CA GLN A 150 2.75 -5.17 6.64
C GLN A 150 4.08 -4.57 6.14
N GLN A 151 4.28 -3.28 6.39
CA GLN A 151 5.58 -2.61 6.38
C GLN A 151 5.81 -1.82 7.68
N PRO A 152 7.06 -1.65 8.14
CA PRO A 152 7.35 -0.99 9.42
C PRO A 152 7.02 0.52 9.42
N GLN A 153 6.90 1.15 8.26
CA GLN A 153 6.55 2.56 8.15
C GLN A 153 5.18 2.82 8.79
N LEU A 154 5.08 3.88 9.59
CA LEU A 154 3.87 4.20 10.34
C LEU A 154 2.78 4.77 9.46
N ASN A 155 3.10 5.65 8.52
CA ASN A 155 2.08 6.35 7.74
C ASN A 155 2.19 6.08 6.24
N PHE A 156 2.98 5.13 5.77
CA PHE A 156 3.19 4.91 4.34
C PHE A 156 2.47 3.64 3.87
N GLY A 157 1.74 3.72 2.76
CA GLY A 157 1.26 2.57 1.98
C GLY A 157 2.09 2.41 0.71
N GLN A 158 2.16 1.20 0.16
CA GLN A 158 2.67 1.00 -1.19
C GLN A 158 1.98 -0.15 -1.89
N SER A 159 1.52 0.10 -3.11
CA SER A 159 0.94 -0.92 -3.96
C SER A 159 1.88 -1.37 -5.07
N TRP A 160 2.22 -2.65 -5.08
CA TRP A 160 2.77 -3.34 -6.26
C TRP A 160 1.68 -4.21 -6.88
N PRO A 161 1.82 -4.60 -8.16
CA PRO A 161 0.88 -5.52 -8.78
C PRO A 161 0.80 -6.81 -7.96
N THR A 162 -0.42 -7.18 -7.54
CA THR A 162 -0.75 -8.33 -6.67
C THR A 162 -0.17 -8.32 -5.26
N LEU A 163 0.55 -7.27 -4.84
CA LEU A 163 1.22 -7.21 -3.53
C LEU A 163 1.16 -5.79 -2.94
N VAL A 164 0.40 -5.62 -1.88
CA VAL A 164 0.15 -4.33 -1.21
C VAL A 164 0.80 -4.31 0.16
N TYR A 165 1.65 -3.32 0.38
CA TYR A 165 2.30 -2.99 1.64
C TYR A 165 1.45 -1.97 2.40
N LEU A 166 0.89 -2.39 3.53
CA LEU A 166 0.16 -1.51 4.41
C LEU A 166 1.03 -1.09 5.60
N PRO A 167 0.89 0.17 6.07
CA PRO A 167 1.60 0.62 7.25
C PRO A 167 1.18 -0.19 8.47
N ILE A 168 2.10 -0.41 9.40
CA ILE A 168 1.82 -1.23 10.59
C ILE A 168 0.61 -0.72 11.41
N ILE A 169 0.35 0.59 11.38
CA ILE A 169 -0.81 1.18 12.08
C ILE A 169 -2.16 0.75 11.48
N ALA A 170 -2.19 0.33 10.20
CA ALA A 170 -3.40 -0.19 9.57
C ALA A 170 -3.79 -1.55 10.17
N PHE A 171 -2.83 -2.22 10.83
CA PHE A 171 -3.04 -3.45 11.57
C PHE A 171 -3.31 -3.19 13.07
N PHE A 172 -3.66 -1.96 13.49
CA PHE A 172 -4.00 -1.63 14.87
C PHE A 172 -5.46 -1.19 15.00
N ASP A 173 -6.14 -1.65 16.06
CA ASP A 173 -7.51 -1.20 16.36
C ASP A 173 -7.53 0.27 16.85
N SER A 174 -8.72 0.85 16.99
CA SER A 174 -8.87 2.25 17.41
C SER A 174 -8.32 2.53 18.81
N THR A 175 -8.43 1.57 19.73
CA THR A 175 -7.95 1.70 21.11
C THR A 175 -6.42 1.69 21.14
N GLN A 176 -5.81 0.74 20.43
CA GLN A 176 -4.36 0.62 20.30
C GLN A 176 -3.76 1.89 19.68
N ARG A 177 -4.36 2.39 18.59
CA ARG A 177 -3.91 3.65 17.95
C ARG A 177 -3.99 4.84 18.90
N TRP A 178 -5.10 4.98 19.64
CA TRP A 178 -5.25 6.05 20.61
C TRP A 178 -4.23 5.95 21.75
N GLN A 179 -3.94 4.74 22.24
CA GLN A 179 -2.95 4.54 23.30
C GLN A 179 -1.52 4.85 22.86
N MET A 180 -1.16 4.54 21.60
CA MET A 180 0.20 4.75 21.10
C MET A 180 0.46 6.18 20.63
N PHE A 181 -0.52 6.80 19.97
CA PHE A 181 -0.32 8.07 19.26
C PHE A 181 -1.20 9.20 19.82
N GLY A 182 -2.04 8.92 20.82
CA GLY A 182 -3.03 9.86 21.33
C GLY A 182 -4.17 10.10 20.36
N MET A 183 -4.93 11.17 20.59
CA MET A 183 -6.03 11.55 19.71
C MET A 183 -5.53 12.32 18.49
N GLN A 184 -5.04 11.60 17.48
CA GLN A 184 -4.68 12.19 16.18
C GLN A 184 -5.81 11.99 15.17
N ARG A 185 -6.54 13.07 14.87
CA ARG A 185 -7.67 13.05 13.91
C ARG A 185 -7.24 12.55 12.54
N GLY A 186 -6.08 12.97 12.02
CA GLY A 186 -5.58 12.55 10.70
C GLY A 186 -5.18 11.08 10.60
N LEU A 187 -4.73 10.46 11.70
CA LEU A 187 -4.30 9.06 11.72
C LEU A 187 -5.48 8.09 11.54
N THR A 188 -6.66 8.45 12.05
CA THR A 188 -7.83 7.60 11.95
C THR A 188 -8.40 7.61 10.54
N ASP A 189 -8.49 8.80 9.94
CA ASP A 189 -8.94 8.99 8.56
C ASP A 189 -7.98 8.26 7.60
N PHE A 190 -6.66 8.45 7.74
CA PHE A 190 -5.64 7.76 6.94
C PHE A 190 -5.76 6.22 6.96
N VAL A 191 -5.95 5.61 8.13
CA VAL A 191 -6.09 4.15 8.24
C VAL A 191 -7.34 3.63 7.52
N GLN A 192 -8.41 4.43 7.48
CA GLN A 192 -9.65 4.06 6.79
C GLN A 192 -9.53 4.19 5.26
N GLU A 193 -8.58 5.00 4.79
CA GLU A 193 -8.40 5.37 3.39
C GLU A 193 -7.25 4.60 2.72
N VAL A 194 -6.20 4.24 3.47
CA VAL A 194 -4.98 3.65 2.90
C VAL A 194 -5.23 2.30 2.22
N THR A 195 -5.96 1.38 2.85
CA THR A 195 -6.22 0.06 2.25
C THR A 195 -6.96 0.17 0.92
N PRO A 196 -8.12 0.84 0.82
CA PRO A 196 -8.80 0.99 -0.47
C PRO A 196 -8.01 1.81 -1.49
N HIS A 197 -7.22 2.81 -1.07
CA HIS A 197 -6.32 3.57 -1.95
C HIS A 197 -5.28 2.65 -2.60
N GLU A 198 -4.56 1.88 -1.79
CA GLU A 198 -3.51 1.00 -2.31
C GLU A 198 -4.07 -0.16 -3.14
N VAL A 199 -5.26 -0.66 -2.81
CA VAL A 199 -5.94 -1.68 -3.64
C VAL A 199 -6.43 -1.10 -4.96
N ALA A 200 -6.81 0.19 -5.01
CA ALA A 200 -7.23 0.83 -6.25
C ALA A 200 -6.10 0.92 -7.28
N HIS A 201 -4.84 1.00 -6.82
CA HIS A 201 -3.68 0.99 -7.72
C HIS A 201 -3.56 -0.27 -8.56
N GLN A 202 -4.20 -1.38 -8.17
CA GLN A 202 -4.30 -2.58 -9.02
C GLN A 202 -4.96 -2.24 -10.37
N TRP A 203 -5.86 -1.27 -10.45
CA TRP A 203 -6.37 -0.72 -11.71
C TRP A 203 -5.55 0.48 -12.16
N TRP A 204 -5.43 1.48 -11.29
CA TRP A 204 -4.91 2.81 -11.61
C TRP A 204 -3.44 2.91 -11.24
N GLY A 205 -2.58 2.76 -12.24
CA GLY A 205 -1.13 2.63 -12.09
C GLY A 205 -0.63 1.31 -12.66
N HIS A 206 -1.20 0.19 -12.22
CA HIS A 206 -0.72 -1.15 -12.62
C HIS A 206 -1.36 -1.69 -13.90
N ILE A 207 -2.67 -1.54 -14.11
CA ILE A 207 -3.31 -1.87 -15.41
C ILE A 207 -3.24 -0.65 -16.32
N VAL A 208 -3.82 0.47 -15.87
CA VAL A 208 -3.81 1.75 -16.58
C VAL A 208 -2.68 2.60 -16.01
N GLY A 209 -1.54 2.62 -16.71
CA GLY A 209 -0.38 3.42 -16.32
C GLY A 209 -0.45 4.86 -16.84
N TRP A 210 0.62 5.62 -16.63
CA TRP A 210 0.77 6.99 -17.09
C TRP A 210 1.93 7.10 -18.09
N THR A 211 1.83 7.95 -19.12
CA THR A 211 2.91 8.05 -20.14
C THR A 211 4.10 8.85 -19.62
N SER A 212 3.84 9.94 -18.91
CA SER A 212 4.87 10.82 -18.37
C SER A 212 4.54 11.21 -16.93
N TYR A 213 5.49 11.82 -16.22
CA TYR A 213 5.24 12.33 -14.86
C TYR A 213 4.08 13.35 -14.82
N HIS A 214 3.75 13.99 -15.95
CA HIS A 214 2.62 14.90 -16.06
C HIS A 214 1.26 14.21 -15.83
N ASP A 215 1.19 12.89 -16.08
CA ASP A 215 -0.02 12.09 -16.06
C ASP A 215 -0.14 11.23 -14.78
N GLN A 216 0.83 11.32 -13.85
CA GLN A 216 0.81 10.55 -12.59
C GLN A 216 -0.43 10.85 -11.73
N TRP A 217 -1.02 12.03 -11.89
CA TRP A 217 -2.26 12.40 -11.20
C TRP A 217 -3.42 11.44 -11.49
N ILE A 218 -3.40 10.75 -12.65
CA ILE A 218 -4.42 9.75 -13.00
C ILE A 218 -4.34 8.57 -12.03
N SER A 219 -3.13 8.12 -11.69
CA SER A 219 -2.94 7.01 -10.74
C SER A 219 -3.44 7.40 -9.35
N GLU A 220 -2.85 8.42 -8.75
CA GLU A 220 -3.18 8.82 -7.37
C GLU A 220 -4.59 9.40 -7.23
N GLY A 221 -5.06 10.18 -8.21
CA GLY A 221 -6.37 10.80 -8.17
C GLY A 221 -7.51 9.78 -8.31
N PHE A 222 -7.35 8.76 -9.15
CA PHE A 222 -8.32 7.66 -9.20
C PHE A 222 -8.23 6.75 -7.98
N SER A 223 -7.06 6.58 -7.36
CA SER A 223 -6.94 5.87 -6.08
C SER A 223 -7.65 6.60 -4.94
N ASP A 224 -7.50 7.92 -4.83
CA ASP A 224 -8.25 8.75 -3.87
C ASP A 224 -9.76 8.71 -4.13
N PHE A 225 -10.18 8.80 -5.39
CA PHE A 225 -11.58 8.65 -5.77
C PHE A 225 -12.11 7.27 -5.35
N SER A 226 -11.34 6.21 -5.57
CA SER A 226 -11.69 4.84 -5.19
C SER A 226 -11.78 4.67 -3.67
N ALA A 227 -10.88 5.27 -2.90
CA ALA A 227 -10.98 5.33 -1.45
C ALA A 227 -12.28 6.00 -1.01
N SER A 228 -12.70 7.10 -1.66
CA SER A 228 -13.98 7.74 -1.38
C SER A 228 -15.19 6.83 -1.65
N LEU A 229 -15.17 6.06 -2.74
CA LEU A 229 -16.21 5.06 -3.04
C LEU A 229 -16.27 4.00 -1.94
N PHE A 230 -15.12 3.52 -1.48
CA PHE A 230 -15.05 2.59 -0.36
C PHE A 230 -15.69 3.16 0.91
N LEU A 231 -15.35 4.40 1.28
CA LEU A 231 -15.96 5.08 2.43
C LEU A 231 -17.48 5.22 2.30
N GLN A 232 -17.97 5.42 1.08
CA GLN A 232 -19.41 5.50 0.80
C GLN A 232 -20.10 4.13 0.95
N TYR A 233 -19.56 3.07 0.35
CA TYR A 233 -20.27 1.79 0.23
C TYR A 233 -19.93 0.78 1.34
N ALA A 234 -18.67 0.65 1.76
CA ALA A 234 -18.24 -0.37 2.70
C ALA A 234 -18.47 0.03 4.17
N GLN A 235 -18.43 1.33 4.49
CA GLN A 235 -18.54 1.81 5.88
C GLN A 235 -19.97 2.22 6.28
N GLY A 236 -20.96 1.50 5.72
CA GLY A 236 -22.36 1.58 6.12
C GLY A 236 -23.16 2.71 5.47
N GLY A 237 -22.82 3.13 4.24
CA GLY A 237 -23.64 4.09 3.49
C GLY A 237 -23.65 5.50 4.08
N LYS A 238 -22.80 5.80 5.07
CA LYS A 238 -22.78 7.08 5.77
C LYS A 238 -22.18 8.13 4.86
N ILE A 239 -23.05 8.84 4.14
CA ILE A 239 -22.68 9.95 3.26
C ILE A 239 -21.77 10.97 3.95
N ASP A 240 -21.89 11.10 5.28
CA ASP A 240 -21.04 11.94 6.12
C ASP A 240 -19.54 11.63 5.97
N ARG A 241 -19.13 10.35 5.84
CA ARG A 241 -17.71 10.01 5.69
C ARG A 241 -17.17 10.36 4.31
N TYR A 242 -17.95 10.06 3.27
CA TYR A 242 -17.65 10.46 1.89
C TYR A 242 -17.54 11.99 1.76
N GLN A 243 -18.51 12.73 2.32
CA GLN A 243 -18.50 14.19 2.30
C GLN A 243 -17.34 14.76 3.12
N LYS A 244 -17.07 14.20 4.30
CA LYS A 244 -15.94 14.60 5.13
C LYS A 244 -14.61 14.37 4.41
N PHE A 245 -14.46 13.25 3.70
CA PHE A 245 -13.29 12.97 2.88
C PHE A 245 -13.06 14.08 1.85
N TRP A 246 -14.04 14.38 1.01
CA TRP A 246 -13.89 15.40 -0.02
C TRP A 246 -13.74 16.81 0.53
N GLU A 247 -14.38 17.14 1.65
CA GLU A 247 -14.14 18.41 2.34
C GLU A 247 -12.71 18.48 2.87
N SER A 248 -12.18 17.39 3.42
CA SER A 248 -10.79 17.27 3.84
C SER A 248 -9.82 17.49 2.67
N GLN A 249 -10.07 16.87 1.51
CA GLN A 249 -9.27 17.06 0.30
C GLN A 249 -9.32 18.52 -0.18
N ARG A 250 -10.52 19.12 -0.21
CA ARG A 250 -10.71 20.53 -0.58
C ARG A 250 -9.96 21.48 0.35
N GLN A 251 -10.04 21.25 1.66
CA GLN A 251 -9.33 22.07 2.63
C GLN A 251 -7.81 21.95 2.47
N ALA A 252 -7.28 20.74 2.26
CA ALA A 252 -5.84 20.56 2.03
C ALA A 252 -5.33 21.36 0.82
N ILE A 253 -6.09 21.41 -0.28
CA ILE A 253 -5.74 22.19 -1.47
C ILE A 253 -5.68 23.71 -1.18
N LEU A 254 -6.52 24.18 -0.26
CA LEU A 254 -6.66 25.60 0.08
C LEU A 254 -5.85 26.02 1.32
N GLU A 255 -5.35 25.07 2.09
CA GLU A 255 -4.55 25.29 3.28
C GLU A 255 -3.19 25.87 2.91
N LYS A 256 -2.73 26.84 3.72
CA LYS A 256 -1.43 27.46 3.56
C LYS A 256 -0.38 26.63 4.29
N ASN A 257 0.73 26.37 3.61
CA ASN A 257 1.89 25.76 4.24
C ASN A 257 2.63 26.77 5.16
N VAL A 258 3.75 26.34 5.75
CA VAL A 258 4.60 27.16 6.65
C VAL A 258 5.15 28.44 6.00
N PHE A 259 5.16 28.50 4.66
CA PHE A 259 5.58 29.66 3.88
C PHE A 259 4.41 30.57 3.47
N GLY A 260 3.19 30.27 3.94
CA GLY A 260 1.98 31.04 3.63
C GLY A 260 1.41 30.80 2.23
N ILE A 261 1.92 29.80 1.51
CA ILE A 261 1.52 29.46 0.14
C ILE A 261 0.46 28.37 0.19
N ARG A 262 -0.65 28.55 -0.54
CA ARG A 262 -1.64 27.48 -0.70
C ARG A 262 -1.15 26.47 -1.71
N HIS A 263 -1.50 25.19 -1.52
CA HIS A 263 -1.13 24.13 -2.46
C HIS A 263 -1.58 24.44 -3.89
N ASN A 264 -2.79 24.99 -4.07
CA ASN A 264 -3.30 25.39 -5.38
C ASN A 264 -2.53 26.56 -6.03
N ASP A 265 -1.77 27.34 -5.26
CA ASP A 265 -0.97 28.46 -5.77
C ASP A 265 0.43 27.98 -6.25
N ALA A 266 0.81 26.72 -5.99
CA ALA A 266 2.11 26.18 -6.37
C ALA A 266 2.30 26.05 -7.89
N GLY A 267 1.21 25.80 -8.62
CA GLY A 267 1.21 25.63 -10.07
C GLY A 267 0.15 24.61 -10.53
N PRO A 268 -0.02 24.43 -11.85
CA PRO A 268 -1.02 23.51 -12.39
C PRO A 268 -0.63 22.06 -12.11
N ILE A 269 -1.63 21.21 -11.78
CA ILE A 269 -1.43 19.78 -11.48
C ILE A 269 -0.61 19.02 -12.51
N TRP A 270 -0.74 19.42 -13.78
CA TRP A 270 0.03 18.90 -14.89
C TRP A 270 1.54 18.96 -14.66
N MET A 271 2.07 19.97 -13.96
CA MET A 271 3.51 20.08 -13.72
C MET A 271 4.04 19.02 -12.75
N GLY A 272 3.16 18.33 -12.00
CA GLY A 272 3.51 17.20 -11.13
C GLY A 272 4.72 17.47 -10.25
N LEU A 273 5.66 16.53 -10.25
CA LEU A 273 6.92 16.58 -9.50
C LEU A 273 7.76 17.86 -9.72
N ARG A 274 7.58 18.60 -10.82
CA ARG A 274 8.31 19.85 -11.07
C ARG A 274 7.86 21.00 -10.17
N LEU A 275 6.72 20.87 -9.50
CA LEU A 275 6.26 21.84 -8.51
C LEU A 275 6.93 21.64 -7.15
N ASN A 276 7.71 20.57 -6.98
CA ASN A 276 8.47 20.34 -5.77
C ASN A 276 9.60 21.36 -5.64
N SER A 277 9.51 22.20 -4.61
CA SER A 277 10.50 23.24 -4.32
C SER A 277 10.67 23.41 -2.81
N ALA A 278 11.69 24.15 -2.38
CA ALA A 278 11.85 24.48 -0.96
C ALA A 278 10.63 25.19 -0.34
N ARG A 279 9.82 25.88 -1.16
CA ARG A 279 8.61 26.61 -0.73
C ARG A 279 7.32 25.80 -0.90
N THR A 280 7.40 24.72 -1.67
CA THR A 280 6.29 23.82 -2.00
C THR A 280 6.78 22.36 -1.92
N PRO A 281 7.35 21.92 -0.78
CA PRO A 281 7.96 20.62 -0.67
C PRO A 281 6.90 19.52 -0.85
N ALA A 282 7.21 18.53 -1.68
CA ALA A 282 6.38 17.35 -1.94
C ALA A 282 4.95 17.64 -2.48
N HIS A 283 4.71 18.78 -3.11
CA HIS A 283 3.38 19.13 -3.61
C HIS A 283 3.12 18.64 -5.05
N ILE A 284 2.02 17.89 -5.15
CA ILE A 284 1.18 17.62 -6.33
C ILE A 284 1.50 16.31 -7.09
N VAL A 285 1.15 15.20 -6.44
CA VAL A 285 0.60 14.03 -7.15
C VAL A 285 -0.81 13.78 -6.60
N ALA A 286 -1.77 14.62 -7.01
CA ALA A 286 -3.24 14.52 -6.83
C ALA A 286 -3.89 14.12 -5.48
N SER A 287 -3.12 13.69 -4.47
CA SER A 287 -3.64 13.00 -3.30
C SER A 287 -3.23 13.72 -2.01
N PRO A 288 -4.19 14.39 -1.36
CA PRO A 288 -4.06 14.85 0.01
C PRO A 288 -4.11 13.76 1.08
N THR A 289 -4.36 12.47 0.77
CA THR A 289 -4.36 11.40 1.80
C THR A 289 -2.95 11.11 2.32
N THR A 290 -1.91 11.50 1.57
CA THR A 290 -0.51 11.49 2.02
C THR A 290 -0.13 12.78 2.75
N ARG A 291 -0.79 13.09 3.87
CA ARG A 291 -0.63 14.38 4.59
C ARG A 291 0.74 14.68 5.21
N ASP A 292 1.70 13.76 5.19
CA ASP A 292 3.07 14.03 5.70
C ASP A 292 4.07 12.96 5.25
N LEU A 293 4.03 12.58 3.97
CA LEU A 293 4.86 11.50 3.46
C LEU A 293 5.67 11.98 2.27
N THR A 294 6.95 12.17 2.56
CA THR A 294 8.07 11.96 1.65
C THR A 294 7.69 10.97 0.57
N PHE A 295 7.38 11.46 -0.62
CA PHE A 295 7.24 10.72 -1.88
C PHE A 295 6.40 9.43 -1.81
N CYS A 296 5.37 9.34 -2.64
CA CYS A 296 4.91 8.04 -3.11
C CYS A 296 6.06 7.41 -3.93
N THR A 297 7.08 6.89 -3.24
CA THR A 297 8.19 6.09 -3.78
C THR A 297 7.69 4.77 -4.38
N CYS A 298 6.36 4.58 -4.41
CA CYS A 298 5.69 3.72 -5.37
C CYS A 298 6.06 4.04 -6.80
N CYS A 299 6.41 5.29 -7.15
CA CYS A 299 6.49 5.73 -8.54
C CYS A 299 7.83 6.39 -8.92
N ASP A 300 8.74 6.61 -7.97
CA ASP A 300 10.03 7.24 -8.23
C ASP A 300 11.12 6.18 -8.47
N GLY A 301 11.63 6.18 -9.71
CA GLY A 301 12.81 5.42 -10.15
C GLY A 301 14.13 6.07 -9.76
#